data_AF-A0A7D6VT60-F1
#
_entry.id   AF-A0A7D6VT60-F1
#
_cell.length_a   1.000
_cell.length_b   1.000
_cell.length_c   1.000
_cell.angle_alpha   90.00
_cell.angle_beta   90.00
_cell.angle_gamma   90.00
#
_symmetry.space_group_name_H-M   'P 1'
#
loop_
_entity.id
_entity.type
_entity.pdbx_description
1 polymer ?
#
loop_
_entity_poly.entity_id
_entity_poly.type
_entity_poly.pdbx_seq_one_letter_code
_entity_poly.pdbx_strand_id
1 'polypeptide(L)'
;MNSDYYEKKTYKSFIIIFIIMIVSSLLPIFTNNYFKLSSSVSIKLMFLIMNFCLIIISYIIYKKERVYWITSYDYETACNMTSEERKSIGKKLFRSFRICFGISTIYIFISLIIGTSVLVDSIVFIVSVVAACIKA
;
A
#
# COMPACT_ATOMS: atom_id res chain seq x y z
N MET A 1 -1.51 36.17 -5.49
CA MET A 1 -1.87 34.74 -5.40
C MET A 1 -0.65 34.06 -4.79
N ASN A 2 -0.69 33.76 -3.49
CA ASN A 2 0.42 33.09 -2.82
C ASN A 2 0.47 31.67 -3.37
N SER A 3 1.46 31.37 -4.21
CA SER A 3 1.81 29.99 -4.51
C SER A 3 2.35 29.40 -3.22
N ASP A 4 1.48 28.76 -2.44
CA ASP A 4 1.90 27.91 -1.33
C ASP A 4 3.01 27.00 -1.86
N TYR A 5 4.21 27.15 -1.32
CA TYR A 5 5.41 26.48 -1.79
C TYR A 5 5.18 24.97 -1.84
N TYR A 6 5.02 24.42 -3.05
CA TYR A 6 4.90 22.98 -3.26
C TYR A 6 6.29 22.36 -3.30
N GLU A 7 6.51 21.33 -2.47
CA GLU A 7 7.81 20.65 -2.43
C GLU A 7 8.24 20.16 -3.83
N LYS A 8 9.51 20.39 -4.16
CA LYS A 8 10.11 19.92 -5.41
C LYS A 8 9.86 18.42 -5.61
N LYS A 9 9.46 18.07 -6.85
CA LYS A 9 9.26 16.69 -7.32
C LYS A 9 10.39 15.77 -6.85
N THR A 10 10.02 14.75 -6.08
CA THR A 10 10.93 13.72 -5.58
C THR A 10 10.24 12.37 -5.47
N TYR A 11 10.97 11.28 -5.70
CA TYR A 11 10.48 9.89 -5.58
C TYR A 11 11.32 9.04 -4.62
N LYS A 12 12.28 9.62 -3.89
CA LYS A 12 13.23 8.85 -3.06
C LYS A 12 12.54 7.86 -2.11
N SER A 13 11.58 8.34 -1.31
CA SER A 13 10.87 7.45 -0.38
C SER A 13 9.95 6.45 -1.07
N PHE A 14 9.35 6.82 -2.21
CA PHE A 14 8.55 5.91 -3.02
C PHE A 14 9.41 4.74 -3.54
N ILE A 15 10.59 5.04 -4.09
CA ILE A 15 11.55 4.04 -4.57
C ILE A 15 12.00 3.12 -3.42
N ILE A 16 12.30 3.66 -2.24
CA ILE A 16 12.66 2.85 -1.07
C ILE A 16 11.54 1.87 -0.72
N ILE A 17 10.28 2.33 -0.66
CA ILE A 17 9.15 1.45 -0.33
C ILE A 17 8.93 0.42 -1.44
N PHE A 18 9.09 0.80 -2.70
CA PHE A 18 9.01 -0.11 -3.83
C PHE A 18 10.08 -1.22 -3.75
N ILE A 19 11.33 -0.88 -3.38
CA ILE A 19 12.38 -1.87 -3.13
C ILE A 19 11.99 -2.80 -1.97
N ILE A 20 11.44 -2.26 -0.87
CA ILE A 20 10.95 -3.09 0.26
C ILE A 20 9.88 -4.07 -0.20
N MET A 21 8.93 -3.62 -1.05
CA MET A 21 7.90 -4.50 -1.60
C MET A 21 8.51 -5.63 -2.46
N ILE A 22 9.49 -5.32 -3.31
CA ILE A 22 10.20 -6.34 -4.09
C ILE A 22 10.95 -7.31 -3.17
N VAL A 23 11.73 -6.82 -2.22
CA VAL A 23 12.50 -7.67 -1.29
C VAL A 23 11.56 -8.53 -0.45
N SER A 24 10.38 -8.03 -0.08
CA SER A 24 9.39 -8.79 0.67
C SER A 24 8.88 -10.03 -0.10
N SER A 25 8.99 -10.07 -1.43
CA SER A 25 8.63 -11.27 -2.21
C SER A 25 9.56 -12.46 -1.96
N LEU A 26 10.74 -12.22 -1.39
CA LEU A 26 11.71 -13.25 -1.01
C LEU A 26 11.42 -13.82 0.39
N LEU A 27 10.49 -13.23 1.14
CA LEU A 27 10.16 -13.63 2.51
C LEU A 27 9.78 -15.12 2.63
N PRO A 28 8.99 -15.73 1.73
CA PRO A 28 8.66 -17.15 1.81
C PRO A 28 9.89 -18.06 1.72
N ILE A 29 10.88 -17.70 0.88
CA ILE A 29 12.13 -18.46 0.73
C ILE A 29 12.93 -18.38 2.04
N PHE A 30 13.10 -17.17 2.57
CA PHE A 30 13.88 -16.94 3.79
C PHE A 30 13.27 -17.61 5.02
N THR A 31 11.97 -17.40 5.25
CA THR A 31 11.27 -17.96 6.41
C THR A 31 11.18 -19.48 6.39
N ASN A 32 11.04 -20.10 5.22
CA ASN A 32 11.07 -21.55 5.09
C ASN A 32 12.47 -22.11 5.43
N ASN A 33 13.53 -21.51 4.89
CA ASN A 33 14.90 -21.99 5.08
C ASN A 33 15.43 -21.79 6.51
N TYR A 34 15.14 -20.65 7.14
CA TYR A 34 15.73 -20.29 8.44
C TYR A 34 14.80 -20.55 9.63
N PHE A 35 13.49 -20.38 9.46
CA PHE A 35 12.51 -20.49 10.54
C PHE A 35 11.59 -21.71 10.42
N LYS A 36 11.75 -22.53 9.36
CA LYS A 36 10.91 -23.71 9.07
C LYS A 36 9.42 -23.39 9.05
N LEU A 37 9.08 -22.15 8.68
CA LEU A 37 7.69 -21.70 8.56
C LEU A 37 7.08 -22.31 7.29
N SER A 38 5.81 -22.72 7.35
CA SER A 38 5.15 -23.24 6.16
C SER A 38 5.03 -22.14 5.10
N SER A 39 5.24 -22.50 3.83
CA SER A 39 5.21 -21.53 2.73
C SER A 39 3.88 -20.77 2.65
N SER A 40 2.77 -21.42 3.02
CA SER A 40 1.45 -20.77 3.09
C SER A 40 1.41 -19.63 4.11
N VAL A 41 1.91 -19.85 5.32
CA VAL A 41 1.96 -18.82 6.37
C VAL A 41 2.86 -17.66 5.92
N SER A 42 4.02 -17.98 5.34
CA SER A 42 4.96 -16.96 4.89
C SER A 42 4.43 -16.08 3.76
N ILE A 43 3.67 -16.66 2.82
CA ILE A 43 3.03 -15.89 1.74
C ILE A 43 1.93 -14.97 2.30
N LYS A 44 1.13 -15.43 3.27
CA LYS A 44 0.14 -14.58 3.94
C LYS A 44 0.81 -13.42 4.70
N LEU A 45 1.94 -13.66 5.36
CA LEU A 45 2.75 -12.60 5.98
C LEU A 45 3.29 -11.59 4.95
N MET A 46 3.76 -12.08 3.80
CA MET A 46 4.18 -11.23 2.69
C MET A 46 3.04 -10.30 2.22
N PHE A 47 1.81 -10.81 2.08
CA PHE A 47 0.66 -9.98 1.72
C PHE A 47 0.36 -8.89 2.76
N LEU A 48 0.49 -9.19 4.06
CA LEU A 48 0.33 -8.16 5.10
C LEU A 48 1.38 -7.06 4.99
N ILE A 49 2.64 -7.42 4.74
CA ILE A 49 3.74 -6.46 4.57
C ILE A 49 3.49 -5.58 3.35
N MET A 50 3.07 -6.17 2.21
CA MET A 50 2.73 -5.39 1.01
C MET A 50 1.58 -4.42 1.28
N ASN A 51 0.52 -4.86 1.96
CA ASN A 51 -0.62 -4.02 2.31
C ASN A 51 -0.21 -2.88 3.28
N PHE A 52 0.68 -3.18 4.22
CA PHE A 52 1.25 -2.18 5.12
C PHE A 52 2.12 -1.15 4.38
N CYS A 53 2.89 -1.58 3.37
CA CYS A 53 3.63 -0.66 2.50
C CYS A 53 2.69 0.32 1.77
N LEU A 54 1.54 -0.15 1.29
CA LEU A 54 0.52 0.70 0.66
C LEU A 54 -0.06 1.73 1.65
N ILE A 55 -0.25 1.36 2.92
CA ILE A 55 -0.61 2.31 3.98
C ILE A 55 0.47 3.37 4.16
N ILE A 56 1.75 2.98 4.22
CA ILE A 56 2.86 3.93 4.39
C ILE A 56 2.91 4.89 3.20
N ILE A 57 2.80 4.39 1.98
CA ILE A 57 2.81 5.21 0.77
C ILE A 57 1.66 6.23 0.82
N SER A 58 0.44 5.77 1.08
CA SER A 58 -0.73 6.66 1.13
C SER A 58 -0.67 7.65 2.29
N TYR A 59 -0.08 7.28 3.43
CA TYR A 59 0.21 8.19 4.53
C TYR A 59 1.20 9.29 4.14
N ILE A 60 2.28 8.94 3.41
CA ILE A 60 3.24 9.93 2.91
C ILE A 60 2.57 10.86 1.91
N ILE A 61 1.76 10.33 1.00
CA ILE A 61 0.98 11.13 0.04
C ILE A 61 0.07 12.11 0.78
N TYR A 62 -0.63 11.66 1.81
CA TYR A 62 -1.46 12.53 2.66
C TYR A 62 -0.65 13.60 3.38
N LYS A 63 0.39 13.20 4.12
CA LYS A 63 1.16 14.11 4.99
C LYS A 63 2.00 15.12 4.22
N LYS A 64 2.55 14.70 3.08
CA LYS A 64 3.44 15.52 2.24
C LYS A 64 2.75 16.03 0.96
N GLU A 65 1.45 15.81 0.83
CA GLU A 65 0.64 16.29 -0.31
C GLU A 65 1.16 15.81 -1.68
N ARG A 66 1.81 14.64 -1.73
CA ARG A 66 2.46 14.09 -2.93
C ARG A 66 1.49 13.31 -3.82
N VAL A 67 0.38 13.95 -4.16
CA VAL A 67 -0.70 13.31 -4.95
C VAL A 67 -0.21 12.80 -6.31
N TYR A 68 0.79 13.45 -6.91
CA TYR A 68 1.39 13.07 -8.20
C TYR A 68 2.14 11.72 -8.22
N TRP A 69 2.28 11.03 -7.09
CA TRP A 69 2.97 9.73 -7.02
C TRP A 69 2.17 8.58 -7.60
N ILE A 70 0.86 8.54 -7.32
CA ILE A 70 0.01 7.37 -7.59
C ILE A 70 -1.36 7.76 -8.15
N THR A 71 -1.77 9.01 -7.99
CA THR A 71 -3.06 9.46 -8.52
C THR A 71 -2.97 9.75 -10.02
N SER A 72 -4.12 9.99 -10.65
CA SER A 72 -4.21 10.40 -12.06
C SER A 72 -3.66 11.82 -12.32
N TYR A 73 -3.34 12.58 -11.28
CA TYR A 73 -2.82 13.93 -11.42
C TYR A 73 -1.31 13.93 -11.67
N ASP A 74 -0.86 14.71 -12.65
CA ASP A 74 0.55 15.00 -12.83
C ASP A 74 1.05 16.06 -11.84
N TYR A 75 2.36 16.32 -11.88
CA TYR A 75 2.99 17.27 -10.96
C TYR A 75 2.52 18.71 -11.19
N GLU A 76 2.32 19.12 -12.44
CA GLU A 76 1.89 20.48 -12.78
C GLU A 76 0.46 20.74 -12.30
N THR A 77 -0.44 19.78 -12.50
CA THR A 77 -1.81 19.84 -11.98
C THR A 77 -1.79 19.89 -10.45
N ALA A 78 -0.94 19.10 -9.79
CA ALA A 78 -0.81 19.13 -8.32
C ALA A 78 -0.29 20.47 -7.78
N CYS A 79 0.59 21.16 -8.50
CA CYS A 79 1.07 22.51 -8.14
C CYS A 79 -0.05 23.56 -8.17
N ASN A 80 -1.02 23.39 -9.07
CA ASN A 80 -2.14 24.32 -9.23
C ASN A 80 -3.28 24.07 -8.22
N MET A 81 -3.26 22.93 -7.52
CA MET A 81 -4.20 22.64 -6.44
C MET A 81 -3.85 23.39 -5.15
N THR A 82 -4.85 23.60 -4.32
CA THR A 82 -4.66 24.05 -2.94
C THR A 82 -4.11 22.91 -2.05
N SER A 83 -3.48 23.27 -0.93
CA SER A 83 -3.04 22.28 0.08
C SER A 83 -4.21 21.43 0.60
N GLU A 84 -5.39 22.03 0.78
CA GLU A 84 -6.58 21.34 1.27
C GLU A 84 -7.08 20.27 0.29
N GLU A 85 -7.13 20.58 -1.00
CA GLU A 85 -7.50 19.62 -2.06
C GLU A 85 -6.53 18.44 -2.08
N ARG A 86 -5.21 18.71 -2.08
CA ARG A 86 -4.20 17.64 -2.06
C ARG A 86 -4.28 16.77 -0.81
N LYS A 87 -4.49 17.37 0.37
CA LYS A 87 -4.68 16.64 1.62
C LYS A 87 -5.95 15.81 1.60
N SER A 88 -7.04 16.33 1.03
CA SER A 88 -8.31 15.60 0.90
C SER A 88 -8.13 14.33 0.07
N ILE A 89 -7.48 14.45 -1.10
CA ILE A 89 -7.16 13.32 -1.98
C ILE A 89 -6.29 12.29 -1.25
N GLY A 90 -5.18 12.72 -0.66
CA GLY A 90 -4.29 11.81 0.08
C GLY A 90 -4.97 11.14 1.28
N LYS A 91 -5.83 11.87 2.00
CA LYS A 91 -6.60 11.35 3.14
C LYS A 91 -7.59 10.27 2.70
N LYS A 92 -8.26 10.45 1.55
CA LYS A 92 -9.19 9.47 0.99
C LYS A 92 -8.46 8.17 0.63
N LEU A 93 -7.31 8.27 -0.06
CA LEU A 93 -6.44 7.14 -0.37
C LEU A 93 -5.95 6.41 0.89
N PHE A 94 -5.46 7.16 1.88
CA PHE A 94 -4.99 6.60 3.15
C PHE A 94 -6.10 5.88 3.92
N ARG A 95 -7.31 6.45 3.95
CA ARG A 95 -8.48 5.81 4.58
C ARG A 95 -8.83 4.49 3.88
N SER A 96 -8.86 4.49 2.54
CA SER A 96 -9.15 3.27 1.76
C SER A 96 -8.15 2.15 2.05
N PHE A 97 -6.84 2.44 2.04
CA PHE A 97 -5.82 1.43 2.34
C PHE A 97 -5.83 0.96 3.79
N ARG A 98 -6.15 1.83 4.77
CA ARG A 98 -6.32 1.42 6.16
C ARG A 98 -7.47 0.44 6.33
N ILE A 99 -8.60 0.68 5.67
CA ILE A 99 -9.75 -0.24 5.70
C ILE A 99 -9.38 -1.55 5.01
N CYS A 100 -8.73 -1.49 3.85
CA CYS A 100 -8.22 -2.66 3.14
C CYS A 100 -7.31 -3.52 4.03
N PHE A 101 -6.33 -2.91 4.70
CA PHE A 101 -5.45 -3.62 5.62
C PHE A 101 -6.21 -4.30 6.77
N GLY A 102 -7.18 -3.61 7.37
CA GLY A 102 -8.01 -4.21 8.42
C GLY A 102 -8.77 -5.44 7.93
N ILE A 103 -9.42 -5.33 6.75
CA ILE A 103 -10.15 -6.45 6.14
C ILE A 103 -9.20 -7.59 5.78
N SER A 104 -8.07 -7.31 5.12
CA SER A 104 -7.09 -8.33 4.75
C SER A 104 -6.46 -9.02 5.97
N THR A 105 -6.27 -8.30 7.07
CA THR A 105 -5.78 -8.86 8.33
C THR A 105 -6.76 -9.87 8.91
N ILE A 106 -8.04 -9.48 9.03
CA ILE A 106 -9.11 -10.37 9.50
C ILE A 106 -9.23 -11.59 8.58
N TYR A 107 -9.23 -11.37 7.27
CA TYR A 107 -9.27 -12.45 6.28
C TYR A 107 -8.12 -13.44 6.48
N ILE A 108 -6.87 -12.97 6.61
CA ILE A 108 -5.71 -13.84 6.78
C ILE A 108 -5.81 -14.69 8.06
N PHE A 109 -6.30 -14.14 9.17
CA PHE A 109 -6.52 -14.93 10.39
C PHE A 109 -7.54 -16.05 10.15
N ILE A 110 -8.67 -15.75 9.49
CA ILE A 110 -9.67 -16.75 9.13
C ILE A 110 -9.07 -17.80 8.17
N SER A 111 -8.30 -17.34 7.19
CA SER A 111 -7.73 -18.18 6.15
C SER A 111 -6.62 -19.10 6.67
N LEU A 112 -5.96 -18.72 7.77
CA LEU A 112 -5.06 -19.60 8.54
C LEU A 112 -5.82 -20.71 9.27
N ILE A 113 -6.99 -20.42 9.84
CA ILE A 113 -7.82 -21.42 10.55
C ILE A 113 -8.42 -22.43 9.58
N ILE A 114 -8.95 -21.96 8.45
CA ILE A 114 -9.62 -22.79 7.44
C ILE A 114 -8.61 -23.53 6.55
N GLY A 115 -7.38 -23.02 6.43
CA GLY A 115 -6.35 -23.61 5.57
C GLY A 115 -6.60 -23.35 4.09
N THR A 116 -6.98 -22.12 3.72
CA THR A 116 -7.20 -21.73 2.31
C THR A 116 -5.93 -21.90 1.47
N SER A 117 -6.14 -22.17 0.18
CA SER A 117 -5.04 -22.26 -0.78
C SER A 117 -4.46 -20.88 -1.10
N VAL A 118 -3.17 -20.86 -1.44
CA VAL A 118 -2.43 -19.64 -1.80
C VAL A 118 -3.08 -18.91 -2.98
N LEU A 119 -3.64 -19.65 -3.94
CA LEU A 119 -4.32 -19.07 -5.10
C LEU A 119 -5.53 -18.23 -4.67
N VAL A 120 -6.36 -18.76 -3.76
CA VAL A 120 -7.52 -18.04 -3.24
C VAL A 120 -7.08 -16.81 -2.45
N ASP A 121 -6.07 -16.94 -1.58
CA ASP A 121 -5.54 -15.80 -0.83
C ASP A 121 -5.00 -14.70 -1.75
N SER A 122 -4.33 -15.09 -2.84
CA SER A 122 -3.77 -14.16 -3.83
C SER A 122 -4.87 -13.39 -4.56
N ILE A 123 -5.93 -14.06 -4.99
CA ILE A 123 -7.08 -13.42 -5.64
C ILE A 123 -7.75 -12.44 -4.68
N VAL A 124 -8.00 -12.86 -3.44
CA VAL A 124 -8.62 -12.00 -2.42
C VAL A 124 -7.76 -10.78 -2.15
N PHE A 125 -6.44 -10.93 -2.05
CA PHE A 125 -5.51 -9.83 -1.88
C PHE A 125 -5.56 -8.83 -3.05
N ILE A 126 -5.46 -9.31 -4.29
CA ILE A 126 -5.50 -8.47 -5.50
C ILE A 126 -6.83 -7.70 -5.56
N VAL A 127 -7.96 -8.39 -5.40
CA VAL A 127 -9.29 -7.77 -5.42
C VAL A 127 -9.43 -6.72 -4.32
N SER A 128 -8.93 -6.99 -3.12
CA SER A 128 -8.98 -6.05 -2.00
C SER A 128 -8.19 -4.77 -2.30
N VAL A 129 -6.99 -4.90 -2.84
CA VAL A 129 -6.14 -3.75 -3.22
C VAL A 129 -6.78 -2.95 -4.35
N VAL A 130 -7.26 -3.61 -5.40
CA VAL A 130 -7.93 -2.94 -6.52
C VAL A 130 -9.19 -2.20 -6.06
N ALA A 131 -10.01 -2.84 -5.22
CA ALA A 131 -11.20 -2.21 -4.66
C ALA A 131 -10.85 -1.00 -3.76
N ALA A 132 -9.74 -1.05 -3.03
CA ALA A 132 -9.25 0.07 -2.25
C ALA A 132 -8.84 1.25 -3.14
N CYS A 133 -8.19 0.98 -4.27
CA CYS A 133 -7.82 2.00 -5.25
C CYS A 133 -9.05 2.65 -5.91
N ILE A 134 -10.08 1.86 -6.27
CA ILE A 134 -11.32 2.39 -6.89
C ILE A 134 -12.12 3.24 -5.90
N LYS A 135 -12.13 2.87 -4.62
CA LYS A 135 -12.84 3.63 -3.57
C LYS A 135 -12.10 4.90 -3.13
N ALA A 136 -10.78 4.96 -3.34
CA ALA A 136 -9.94 6.12 -3.03
C ALA A 136 -10.29 7.33 -3.91
#